data_AF-A0A6A6SUI1-F1
#
_entry.id   AF-A0A6A6SUI1-F1
#
_cell.length_a   1.000
_cell.length_b   1.000
_cell.length_c   1.000
_cell.angle_alpha   90.00
_cell.angle_beta   90.00
_cell.angle_gamma   90.00
#
_symmetry.space_group_name_H-M   'P 1'
#
loop_
_entity.id
_entity.type
_entity.pdbx_description
1 polymer ?
#
loop_
_entity_poly.entity_id
_entity_poly.type
_entity_poly.pdbx_seq_one_letter_code
_entity_poly.pdbx_strand_id
1 'polypeptide(L)'
;PSSADLATAVANWMADTSMVSAFLDQGPTITNNAAFKQAANVAFNAEVDELTHKAIIEGGVGNDPNVQAANSTLAGGGAFQDVVDKLQIMSQQGLAASNNINLIIQNRCTNVLPNIDAYMAATGSSSRAVRPQAC
;
A
#
# COMPACT_ATOMS: atom_id res chain seq x y z
N PRO A 1 -19.32 -5.90 -9.00
CA PRO A 1 -18.27 -5.47 -9.95
C PRO A 1 -18.18 -6.48 -11.09
N SER A 2 -17.99 -6.01 -12.32
CA SER A 2 -17.70 -6.84 -13.48
C SER A 2 -16.25 -7.34 -13.46
N SER A 3 -15.89 -8.31 -14.31
CA SER A 3 -14.50 -8.73 -14.49
C SER A 3 -13.59 -7.59 -14.95
N ALA A 4 -14.13 -6.64 -15.73
CA ALA A 4 -13.39 -5.44 -16.13
C ALA A 4 -13.13 -4.51 -14.93
N ASP A 5 -14.11 -4.30 -14.06
CA ASP A 5 -13.93 -3.49 -12.84
C ASP A 5 -12.87 -4.09 -11.92
N LEU A 6 -12.84 -5.43 -11.79
CA LEU A 6 -11.83 -6.14 -11.01
C LEU A 6 -10.44 -5.98 -11.61
N ALA A 7 -10.30 -6.14 -12.93
CA ALA A 7 -9.01 -5.95 -13.61
C ALA A 7 -8.49 -4.52 -13.48
N THR A 8 -9.36 -3.52 -13.61
CA THR A 8 -9.02 -2.11 -13.37
C THR A 8 -8.61 -1.86 -11.92
N ALA A 9 -9.34 -2.40 -10.94
CA ALA A 9 -8.98 -2.26 -9.54
C ALA A 9 -7.61 -2.88 -9.22
N VAL A 10 -7.31 -4.07 -9.78
CA VAL A 10 -5.99 -4.69 -9.64
C VAL A 10 -4.90 -3.81 -10.24
N ALA A 11 -5.09 -3.29 -11.45
CA ALA A 11 -4.11 -2.43 -12.12
C ALA A 11 -3.85 -1.14 -11.33
N ASN A 12 -4.89 -0.50 -10.80
CA ASN A 12 -4.74 0.72 -10.01
C ASN A 12 -4.08 0.44 -8.65
N TRP A 13 -4.42 -0.66 -7.98
CA TRP A 13 -3.75 -1.05 -6.74
C TRP A 13 -2.26 -1.38 -6.95
N MET A 14 -1.90 -1.96 -8.09
CA MET A 14 -0.50 -2.08 -8.47
C MET A 14 0.18 -0.72 -8.65
N ALA A 15 -0.52 0.27 -9.23
CA ALA A 15 0.01 1.61 -9.38
C ALA A 15 0.26 2.27 -8.02
N ASP A 16 -0.67 2.18 -7.08
CA ASP A 16 -0.53 2.74 -5.72
C ASP A 16 0.63 2.09 -4.97
N THR A 17 0.68 0.75 -4.95
CA THR A 17 1.78 0.03 -4.31
C THR A 17 3.15 0.38 -4.94
N SER A 18 3.18 0.73 -6.23
CA SER A 18 4.40 1.22 -6.91
C SER A 18 4.80 2.62 -6.43
N MET A 19 3.84 3.53 -6.21
CA MET A 19 4.12 4.87 -5.71
C MET A 19 4.66 4.83 -4.29
N VAL A 20 4.05 4.00 -3.43
CA VAL A 20 4.54 3.79 -2.06
C VAL A 20 5.93 3.17 -2.08
N SER A 21 6.15 2.12 -2.87
CA SER A 21 7.46 1.46 -2.98
C SER A 21 8.56 2.40 -3.50
N ALA A 22 8.25 3.20 -4.54
CA ALA A 22 9.19 4.17 -5.08
C ALA A 22 9.61 5.21 -4.02
N PHE A 23 8.67 5.68 -3.20
CA PHE A 23 9.01 6.57 -2.09
C PHE A 23 9.87 5.87 -1.04
N LEU A 24 9.59 4.63 -0.68
CA LEU A 24 10.37 3.89 0.31
C LEU A 24 11.82 3.63 -0.17
N ASP A 25 12.01 3.39 -1.47
CA ASP A 25 13.33 3.19 -2.07
C ASP A 25 14.13 4.50 -2.22
N GLN A 26 13.47 5.58 -2.63
CA GLN A 26 14.15 6.85 -2.95
C GLN A 26 14.20 7.82 -1.77
N GLY A 27 13.24 7.74 -0.84
CA GLY A 27 13.09 8.61 0.32
C GLY A 27 14.36 8.83 1.12
N PRO A 28 15.18 7.80 1.40
CA PRO A 28 16.45 7.95 2.12
C PRO A 28 17.48 8.85 1.42
N THR A 29 17.36 9.04 0.10
CA THR A 29 18.30 9.86 -0.70
C THR A 29 17.89 11.32 -0.79
N ILE A 30 16.64 11.66 -0.41
CA ILE A 30 16.12 13.02 -0.51
C ILE A 30 16.65 13.84 0.68
N THR A 31 17.46 14.85 0.41
CA THR A 31 18.02 15.74 1.44
C THR A 31 17.27 17.06 1.60
N ASN A 32 16.41 17.41 0.64
CA ASN A 32 15.57 18.60 0.72
C ASN A 32 14.26 18.29 1.46
N ASN A 33 14.02 18.97 2.58
CA ASN A 33 12.86 18.70 3.43
C ASN A 33 11.51 18.90 2.72
N ALA A 34 11.39 19.93 1.87
CA ALA A 34 10.14 20.18 1.14
C ALA A 34 9.88 19.08 0.09
N ALA A 35 10.93 18.66 -0.63
CA ALA A 35 10.83 17.55 -1.57
C ALA A 35 10.48 16.24 -0.87
N PHE A 36 11.06 15.97 0.31
CA PHE A 36 10.74 14.78 1.10
C PHE A 36 9.28 14.78 1.54
N LYS A 37 8.79 15.90 2.09
CA LYS A 37 7.38 16.04 2.49
C LYS A 37 6.44 15.81 1.31
N GLN A 38 6.76 16.36 0.14
CA GLN A 38 5.96 16.17 -1.06
C GLN A 38 5.93 14.69 -1.50
N ALA A 39 7.09 14.03 -1.53
CA ALA A 39 7.17 12.60 -1.90
C ALA A 39 6.42 11.71 -0.89
N ALA A 40 6.58 11.99 0.41
CA ALA A 40 5.84 11.30 1.46
C ALA A 40 4.33 11.53 1.36
N ASN A 41 3.88 12.73 0.96
CA ASN A 41 2.47 13.04 0.75
C ASN A 41 1.87 12.27 -0.44
N VAL A 42 2.64 12.10 -1.52
CA VAL A 42 2.22 11.28 -2.68
C VAL A 42 2.06 9.82 -2.25
N ALA A 43 3.05 9.26 -1.54
CA ALA A 43 2.96 7.89 -1.01
C ALA A 43 1.81 7.73 0.00
N PHE A 44 1.59 8.72 0.88
CA PHE A 44 0.46 8.72 1.81
C PHE A 44 -0.89 8.66 1.08
N ASN A 45 -1.08 9.48 0.04
CA ASN A 45 -2.33 9.48 -0.72
C ASN A 45 -2.54 8.17 -1.48
N ALA A 46 -1.48 7.61 -2.07
CA ALA A 46 -1.53 6.31 -2.72
C ALA A 46 -1.91 5.21 -1.72
N GLU A 47 -1.26 5.18 -0.54
CA GLU A 47 -1.59 4.23 0.53
C GLU A 47 -3.06 4.33 0.94
N VAL A 48 -3.60 5.53 1.09
CA VAL A 48 -5.02 5.70 1.45
C VAL A 48 -5.95 5.21 0.33
N ASP A 49 -5.60 5.43 -0.95
CA ASP A 49 -6.42 5.00 -2.09
C ASP A 49 -6.41 3.48 -2.30
N GLU A 50 -5.39 2.77 -1.77
CA GLU A 50 -5.38 1.30 -1.76
C GLU A 50 -6.66 0.70 -1.13
N LEU A 51 -7.30 1.38 -0.15
CA LEU A 51 -8.58 0.95 0.43
C LEU A 51 -9.76 1.05 -0.55
N THR A 52 -9.70 1.98 -1.52
CA THR A 52 -10.71 2.07 -2.59
C THR A 52 -10.68 0.82 -3.44
N HIS A 53 -9.48 0.38 -3.86
CA HIS A 53 -9.33 -0.82 -4.69
C HIS A 53 -9.63 -2.10 -3.93
N LYS A 54 -9.24 -2.16 -2.65
CA LYS A 54 -9.66 -3.21 -1.72
C LYS A 54 -11.18 -3.39 -1.73
N ALA A 55 -11.94 -2.30 -1.51
CA ALA A 55 -13.40 -2.36 -1.45
C ALA A 55 -14.04 -2.80 -2.77
N ILE A 56 -13.50 -2.36 -3.92
CA ILE A 56 -13.98 -2.80 -5.24
C ILE A 56 -13.77 -4.31 -5.41
N ILE A 57 -12.58 -4.82 -5.07
CA ILE A 57 -12.28 -6.26 -5.18
C ILE A 57 -13.16 -7.07 -4.22
N GLU A 58 -13.34 -6.63 -2.97
CA GLU A 58 -14.21 -7.32 -1.99
C GLU A 58 -15.65 -7.46 -2.47
N GLY A 59 -16.17 -6.45 -3.16
CA GLY A 59 -17.50 -6.51 -3.74
C GLY A 59 -17.68 -7.63 -4.78
N GLY A 60 -16.59 -8.20 -5.31
CA GLY A 60 -16.62 -9.32 -6.24
C GLY A 60 -16.20 -10.66 -5.62
N VAL A 61 -15.21 -10.65 -4.72
CA VAL A 61 -14.55 -11.87 -4.22
C VAL A 61 -14.53 -12.01 -2.70
N GLY A 62 -15.30 -11.21 -1.95
CA GLY A 62 -15.28 -11.19 -0.48
C GLY A 62 -15.69 -12.50 0.23
N ASN A 63 -16.27 -13.47 -0.49
CA ASN A 63 -16.55 -14.81 0.04
C ASN A 63 -15.36 -15.77 -0.10
N ASP A 64 -14.28 -15.38 -0.78
CA ASP A 64 -13.06 -16.18 -0.87
C ASP A 64 -12.39 -16.25 0.52
N PRO A 65 -12.09 -17.46 1.05
CA PRO A 65 -11.48 -17.60 2.38
C PRO A 65 -10.13 -16.88 2.51
N ASN A 66 -9.34 -16.77 1.44
CA ASN A 66 -8.06 -16.06 1.47
C ASN A 66 -8.28 -14.55 1.58
N VAL A 67 -9.31 -14.01 0.92
CA VAL A 67 -9.70 -12.59 1.05
C VAL A 67 -10.17 -12.29 2.46
N GLN A 68 -10.98 -13.18 3.05
CA GLN A 68 -11.45 -13.02 4.44
C GLN A 68 -10.30 -13.02 5.44
N ALA A 69 -9.33 -13.93 5.28
CA ALA A 69 -8.13 -13.97 6.12
C ALA A 69 -7.30 -12.68 5.97
N ALA A 70 -7.07 -12.23 4.72
CA ALA A 70 -6.30 -11.04 4.41
C ALA A 70 -6.98 -9.74 4.89
N ASN A 71 -8.31 -9.68 4.87
CA ASN A 71 -9.08 -8.51 5.31
C ASN A 71 -8.78 -8.11 6.76
N SER A 72 -8.56 -9.07 7.65
CA SER A 72 -8.25 -8.79 9.06
C SER A 72 -6.99 -7.94 9.27
N THR A 73 -6.08 -7.94 8.29
CA THR A 73 -4.85 -7.14 8.28
C THR A 73 -5.04 -5.78 7.59
N LEU A 74 -5.95 -5.69 6.62
CA LEU A 74 -6.15 -4.53 5.75
C LEU A 74 -7.36 -3.65 6.13
N ALA A 75 -8.23 -4.12 7.03
CA ALA A 75 -9.44 -3.40 7.43
C ALA A 75 -9.13 -2.21 8.36
N GLY A 76 -8.62 -1.10 7.81
CA GLY A 76 -8.58 0.25 8.43
C GLY A 76 -7.90 0.36 9.80
N GLY A 77 -7.16 -0.67 10.21
CA GLY A 77 -6.51 -0.80 11.51
C GLY A 77 -5.28 -1.72 11.41
N GLY A 78 -4.57 -1.91 12.52
CA GLY A 78 -3.42 -2.82 12.56
C GLY A 78 -2.28 -2.41 11.61
N ALA A 79 -1.78 -3.37 10.84
CA ALA A 79 -0.61 -3.19 9.99
C ALA A 79 -0.79 -2.12 8.90
N PHE A 80 -1.95 -2.08 8.23
CA PHE A 80 -2.20 -1.11 7.17
C PHE A 80 -2.29 0.31 7.72
N GLN A 81 -3.08 0.51 8.80
CA GLN A 81 -3.22 1.84 9.40
C GLN A 81 -1.89 2.38 9.97
N ASP A 82 -1.04 1.50 10.51
CA ASP A 82 0.30 1.90 10.94
C ASP A 82 1.16 2.45 9.80
N VAL A 83 1.03 1.93 8.57
CA VAL A 83 1.70 2.48 7.38
C VAL A 83 1.13 3.85 7.01
N VAL A 84 -0.21 3.95 6.94
CA VAL A 84 -0.93 5.21 6.67
C VAL A 84 -0.48 6.32 7.64
N ASP A 85 -0.49 6.02 8.94
CA ASP A 85 -0.13 6.97 10.00
C ASP A 85 1.33 7.43 9.87
N LYS A 86 2.26 6.50 9.60
CA LYS A 86 3.67 6.85 9.45
C LYS A 86 3.93 7.70 8.21
N LEU A 87 3.30 7.37 7.07
CA LEU A 87 3.40 8.18 5.86
C LEU A 87 2.80 9.58 6.07
N GLN A 88 1.69 9.68 6.80
CA GLN A 88 1.10 10.96 7.18
C GLN A 88 2.04 11.78 8.08
N ILE A 89 2.64 11.15 9.09
CA ILE A 89 3.62 11.81 9.97
C ILE A 89 4.80 12.33 9.14
N MET A 90 5.30 11.53 8.19
CA MET A 90 6.40 11.93 7.30
C MET A 90 6.00 13.06 6.34
N SER A 91 4.77 13.08 5.83
CA SER A 91 4.28 14.16 4.97
C SER A 91 4.15 15.49 5.72
N GLN A 92 3.93 15.46 7.04
CA GLN A 92 3.81 16.64 7.89
C GLN A 92 5.18 17.10 8.45
N GLN A 93 5.96 16.17 9.00
CA GLN A 93 7.20 16.45 9.74
C GLN A 93 8.45 16.41 8.85
N GLY A 94 8.36 15.80 7.67
CA GLY A 94 9.47 15.71 6.71
C GLY A 94 10.61 14.83 7.21
N LEU A 95 11.85 15.28 6.99
CA LEU A 95 13.07 14.55 7.32
C LEU A 95 13.21 14.22 8.82
N ALA A 96 12.55 14.97 9.71
CA ALA A 96 12.51 14.66 11.13
C ALA A 96 11.88 13.29 11.44
N ALA A 97 11.04 12.77 10.54
CA ALA A 97 10.36 11.49 10.64
C ALA A 97 10.91 10.44 9.64
N SER A 98 12.05 10.67 9.00
CA SER A 98 12.60 9.77 7.97
C SER A 98 12.92 8.36 8.48
N ASN A 99 13.18 8.22 9.79
CA ASN A 99 13.38 6.91 10.44
C ASN A 99 12.17 5.96 10.31
N ASN A 100 10.97 6.49 10.03
CA ASN A 100 9.79 5.67 9.79
C ASN A 100 9.87 4.85 8.49
N ILE A 101 10.76 5.17 7.54
CA ILE A 101 10.89 4.42 6.27
C ILE A 101 11.15 2.94 6.55
N ASN A 102 12.13 2.62 7.41
CA ASN A 102 12.47 1.23 7.71
C ASN A 102 11.33 0.48 8.41
N LEU A 103 10.58 1.18 9.28
CA LEU A 103 9.42 0.61 9.96
C LEU A 103 8.30 0.30 8.97
N ILE A 104 8.04 1.20 8.03
CA ILE A 104 7.06 1.00 6.96
C ILE A 104 7.47 -0.18 6.08
N ILE A 105 8.74 -0.25 5.66
CA ILE A 105 9.24 -1.37 4.82
C ILE A 105 9.00 -2.70 5.55
N GLN A 106 9.45 -2.84 6.80
CA GLN A 106 9.26 -4.08 7.57
C GLN A 106 7.78 -4.49 7.66
N ASN A 107 6.91 -3.54 8.01
CA ASN A 107 5.49 -3.81 8.14
C ASN A 107 4.85 -4.15 6.78
N ARG A 108 5.17 -3.40 5.72
CA ARG A 108 4.62 -3.65 4.38
C ARG A 108 5.06 -4.99 3.81
N CYS A 109 6.35 -5.31 3.86
CA CYS A 109 6.87 -6.55 3.29
C CYS A 109 6.23 -7.78 3.93
N THR A 110 6.03 -7.75 5.25
CA THR A 110 5.54 -8.90 6.02
C THR A 110 4.02 -8.96 6.10
N ASN A 111 3.36 -7.83 6.33
CA ASN A 111 1.94 -7.82 6.69
C ASN A 111 1.05 -7.24 5.59
N VAL A 112 1.44 -6.17 4.91
CA VAL A 112 0.52 -5.50 3.97
C VAL A 112 0.55 -6.16 2.58
N LEU A 113 1.72 -6.18 1.93
CA LEU A 113 1.84 -6.59 0.53
C LEU A 113 1.44 -8.06 0.28
N PRO A 114 1.76 -9.04 1.14
CA PRO A 114 1.28 -10.40 0.95
C PRO A 114 -0.25 -10.54 1.03
N ASN A 115 -0.91 -9.71 1.85
CA ASN A 115 -2.37 -9.72 1.96
C ASN A 115 -3.02 -9.03 0.74
N ILE A 116 -2.38 -8.02 0.16
CA ILE A 116 -2.79 -7.46 -1.14
C ILE A 116 -2.67 -8.50 -2.26
N ASP A 117 -1.57 -9.27 -2.29
CA ASP A 117 -1.40 -10.35 -3.29
C ASP A 117 -2.54 -11.38 -3.21
N ALA A 118 -3.03 -11.70 -2.01
CA ALA A 118 -4.17 -12.60 -1.84
C ALA A 118 -5.46 -12.04 -2.47
N TYR A 119 -5.70 -10.73 -2.34
CA TYR A 119 -6.81 -10.06 -3.01
C TYR A 119 -6.67 -10.10 -4.53
N MET A 120 -5.49 -9.79 -5.06
CA MET A 120 -5.23 -9.83 -6.50
C MET A 120 -5.41 -11.25 -7.06
N ALA A 121 -4.89 -12.26 -6.38
CA ALA A 121 -5.03 -13.66 -6.78
C ALA A 121 -6.49 -14.13 -6.79
N ALA A 122 -7.31 -13.70 -5.82
CA ALA A 122 -8.73 -14.06 -5.74
C ALA A 122 -9.54 -13.54 -6.93
N THR A 123 -9.08 -12.49 -7.62
CA THR A 123 -9.70 -12.03 -8.89
C THR A 123 -9.34 -12.90 -10.11
N GLY A 124 -8.46 -13.90 -9.95
CA GLY A 124 -7.87 -14.68 -11.04
C GLY A 124 -6.67 -14.00 -11.70
N SER A 125 -6.20 -12.87 -11.18
CA SER A 125 -5.01 -12.17 -11.69
C SER A 125 -3.72 -12.86 -11.27
N SER A 126 -2.69 -12.82 -12.13
CA SER A 126 -1.31 -13.19 -11.80
C SER A 126 -0.46 -12.01 -11.29
N SER A 127 -1.06 -10.81 -11.23
CA SER A 127 -0.45 -9.60 -10.67
C SER A 127 -0.11 -9.75 -9.20
N ARG A 128 0.87 -8.97 -8.76
CA ARG A 128 1.27 -8.82 -7.36
C ARG A 128 1.48 -7.35 -7.02
N ALA A 129 1.31 -7.01 -5.76
CA ALA A 129 1.66 -5.71 -5.23
C ALA A 129 3.15 -5.42 -5.50
N VAL A 130 3.44 -4.19 -5.93
CA VAL A 130 4.83 -3.77 -6.16
C VAL A 130 5.52 -3.62 -4.80
N ARG A 131 6.76 -4.10 -4.74
CA ARG A 131 7.57 -4.15 -3.51
C ARG A 131 8.72 -3.14 -3.60
N PRO A 132 9.08 -2.46 -2.49
CA PRO A 132 10.35 -1.77 -2.41
C PRO A 132 11.50 -2.78 -2.51
N GLN A 133 12.68 -2.34 -2.94
CA GLN A 133 13.87 -3.20 -3.12
C GLN A 133 14.35 -3.87 -1.83
N ALA A 134 13.98 -3.32 -0.68
CA ALA A 134 14.31 -3.84 0.64
C ALA A 134 13.34 -4.94 1.13
N CYS A 135 12.32 -5.28 0.35
CA CYS A 135 11.60 -6.57 0.42
C CYS A 135 12.26 -7.57 -0.54
#